data_AF-A0AAU9KC72-F1
#
_entry.id   AF-A0AAU9KC72-F1
#
_cell.length_a   1.000
_cell.length_b   1.000
_cell.length_c   1.000
_cell.angle_alpha   90.00
_cell.angle_beta   90.00
_cell.angle_gamma   90.00
#
_symmetry.space_group_name_H-M   'P 1'
#
loop_
_entity.id
_entity.type
_entity.pdbx_description
1 polymer ?
#
loop_
_entity_poly.entity_id
_entity_poly.type
_entity_poly.pdbx_seq_one_letter_code
_entity_poly.pdbx_strand_id
1 'polypeptide(L)'
;MNETNGEANPIQRSKTKQNTGHAHCEVCYAPLKKSPAKMQCSTCNRNFCKYHLRKNKDSTDNICVDCFKIQIKTETMSELERELNAYRDDISENNTEKSKIKEDLKIKTKIIQKWSESIKDNENQHMKRIAQLEQKINQETQINCYACSEIDSLEATLKNSKLAEEMWKKKLSTFQEEISEKSQIVDNEKENQDKLSDEINELNQQIKSYIPYGRLRSVTCNDCAKKIKRTFRDEIISGLRAEGRDSLIESVMAAKASIQAYAPPNEASSEKKWNPEEPREACHCIIT
;
A
#
# COMPACT_ATOMS: atom_id res chain seq x y z
N MET A 1 26.19 75.93 41.45
CA MET A 1 25.62 75.39 42.70
C MET A 1 26.44 74.15 43.03
N ASN A 2 27.35 74.09 44.00
CA ASN A 2 27.38 74.75 45.30
C ASN A 2 28.73 75.40 45.58
N GLU A 3 28.61 76.59 46.17
CA GLU A 3 29.63 77.29 46.94
C GLU A 3 29.89 76.52 48.24
N THR A 4 31.12 76.52 48.74
CA THR A 4 31.35 76.59 50.20
C THR A 4 32.63 77.37 50.48
N ASN A 5 32.43 78.43 51.26
CA ASN A 5 33.41 79.29 51.90
C ASN A 5 34.15 78.57 53.03
N GLY A 6 35.34 79.06 53.38
CA GLY A 6 36.03 78.71 54.61
C GLY A 6 37.18 79.67 54.89
N GLU A 7 36.89 80.70 55.70
CA GLU A 7 37.80 81.77 56.13
C GLU A 7 38.89 81.30 57.11
N ALA A 8 40.03 81.99 57.02
CA ALA A 8 40.97 82.47 58.05
C ALA A 8 41.39 81.59 59.25
N ASN A 9 42.71 81.51 59.46
CA ASN A 9 43.27 81.82 60.78
C ASN A 9 44.72 82.39 60.66
N PRO A 10 45.10 83.37 61.49
CA PRO A 10 46.33 84.12 61.39
C PRO A 10 47.48 83.45 62.16
N ILE A 11 48.68 83.56 61.60
CA ILE A 11 49.91 83.09 62.24
C ILE A 11 50.26 84.04 63.40
N GLN A 12 50.03 83.58 64.63
CA GLN A 12 50.59 84.19 65.83
C GLN A 12 51.99 83.64 66.16
N ARG A 13 52.89 84.59 66.44
CA ARG A 13 54.04 84.54 67.37
C ARG A 13 55.26 83.69 66.99
N SER A 14 56.39 84.38 66.84
CA SER A 14 57.36 84.44 67.94
C SER A 14 58.29 85.65 67.79
N LYS A 15 58.35 86.46 68.85
CA LYS A 15 59.34 87.53 69.03
C LYS A 15 60.67 86.84 69.39
N THR A 16 61.65 86.88 68.50
CA THR A 16 63.01 86.49 68.87
C THR A 16 63.80 87.76 69.18
N LYS A 17 63.96 88.02 70.48
CA LYS A 17 64.99 88.93 71.02
C LYS A 17 66.35 88.49 70.46
N GLN A 18 67.01 89.33 69.67
CA GLN A 18 68.43 89.13 69.37
C GLN A 18 69.27 89.86 70.41
N ASN A 19 69.70 89.07 71.38
CA ASN A 19 70.76 89.38 72.31
C ASN A 19 72.11 89.13 71.60
N THR A 20 73.02 90.08 71.80
CA THR A 20 74.47 90.04 71.62
C THR A 20 75.16 88.67 71.45
N GLY A 21 75.87 88.51 70.33
CA GLY A 21 77.32 88.28 70.39
C GLY A 21 77.92 86.86 70.40
N HIS A 22 77.14 85.77 70.45
CA HIS A 22 77.71 84.42 70.35
C HIS A 22 76.86 83.49 69.47
N ALA A 23 77.44 82.97 68.39
CA ALA A 23 76.81 81.93 67.57
C ALA A 23 76.87 80.60 68.33
N HIS A 24 75.76 79.86 68.42
CA HIS A 24 75.68 78.54 69.06
C HIS A 24 75.09 77.52 68.07
N CYS A 25 75.37 76.24 68.26
CA CYS A 25 74.73 75.18 67.49
C CYS A 25 73.26 75.02 67.89
N GLU A 26 72.33 74.99 66.93
CA GLU A 26 70.88 74.85 67.21
C GLU A 26 70.45 73.47 67.75
N VAL A 27 71.35 72.48 67.83
CA VAL A 27 71.05 71.12 68.33
C VAL A 27 71.65 70.87 69.71
N CYS A 28 72.96 71.12 69.89
CA CYS A 28 73.63 70.90 71.17
C CYS A 28 73.92 72.17 71.96
N TYR A 29 73.50 73.34 71.47
CA TYR A 29 73.74 74.66 72.06
C TYR A 29 75.22 74.99 72.35
N ALA A 30 76.16 74.19 71.83
CA ALA A 30 77.58 74.42 72.00
C ALA A 30 78.01 75.75 71.34
N PRO A 31 78.84 76.58 71.99
CA PRO A 31 79.28 77.86 71.46
C PRO A 31 80.21 77.68 70.24
N LEU A 32 79.86 78.32 69.13
CA LEU A 32 80.62 78.33 67.88
C LEU A 32 81.61 79.51 67.90
N LYS A 33 82.72 79.37 68.64
CA LYS A 33 83.78 80.39 68.73
C LYS A 33 84.64 80.44 67.45
N LYS A 34 85.11 81.65 67.10
CA LYS A 34 85.93 82.05 65.93
C LYS A 34 86.96 80.98 65.47
N SER A 35 86.54 80.07 64.59
CA SER A 35 87.33 79.09 63.80
C SER A 35 86.34 78.44 62.80
N PRO A 36 86.72 77.74 61.71
CA PRO A 36 85.84 77.45 60.57
C PRO A 36 84.75 76.38 60.83
N ALA A 37 84.39 76.16 62.10
CA ALA A 37 83.40 75.20 62.57
C ALA A 37 81.96 75.74 62.59
N LYS A 38 81.73 77.04 62.30
CA LYS A 38 80.38 77.55 62.03
C LYS A 38 80.01 77.14 60.61
N MET A 39 79.20 76.09 60.49
CA MET A 39 78.63 75.67 59.22
C MET A 39 77.12 75.90 59.25
N GLN A 40 76.60 76.45 58.16
CA GLN A 40 75.19 76.78 58.00
C GLN A 40 74.53 75.67 57.17
N CYS A 41 73.34 75.25 57.56
CA CYS A 41 72.55 74.36 56.73
C CYS A 41 72.14 75.11 55.45
N SER A 42 72.44 74.56 54.27
CA SER A 42 72.09 75.17 52.98
C SER A 42 70.59 75.32 52.77
N THR A 43 69.78 74.42 53.34
CA THR A 43 68.31 74.44 53.17
C THR A 43 67.58 75.40 54.11
N CYS A 44 67.87 75.37 55.42
CA CYS A 44 67.12 76.18 56.41
C CYS A 44 67.91 77.39 56.95
N ASN A 45 69.14 77.60 56.48
CA ASN A 45 70.01 78.72 56.87
C ASN A 45 70.31 78.83 58.37
N ARG A 46 70.10 77.76 59.16
CA ARG A 46 70.40 77.70 60.59
C ARG A 46 71.85 77.27 60.85
N ASN A 47 72.40 77.62 62.02
CA ASN A 47 73.80 77.36 62.38
C ASN A 47 73.94 76.06 63.17
N PHE A 48 74.87 75.20 62.75
CA PHE A 48 75.12 73.93 63.40
C PHE A 48 76.63 73.69 63.59
N CYS A 49 76.99 72.87 64.57
CA CYS A 49 78.35 72.35 64.64
C CYS A 49 78.56 71.27 63.56
N LYS A 50 79.82 71.01 63.21
CA LYS A 50 80.20 70.01 62.20
C LYS A 50 79.59 68.62 62.42
N TYR A 51 79.32 68.23 63.66
CA TYR A 51 78.74 66.92 64.00
C TYR A 51 77.23 66.82 63.71
N HIS A 52 76.52 67.93 63.60
CA HIS A 52 75.06 67.97 63.34
C HIS A 52 74.70 68.35 61.90
N LEU A 53 75.70 68.44 61.03
CA LEU A 53 75.52 68.58 59.60
C LEU A 53 75.95 67.30 58.91
N ARG A 54 75.12 66.85 57.98
CA ARG A 54 75.47 65.79 57.05
C ARG A 54 75.91 66.45 55.75
N LYS A 55 77.05 66.01 55.23
CA LYS A 55 77.44 66.32 53.87
C LYS A 55 76.63 65.42 52.95
N ASN A 56 75.91 66.00 52.00
CA ASN A 56 75.24 65.19 50.99
C ASN A 56 76.30 64.39 50.21
N LYS A 57 76.05 63.12 49.88
CA LYS A 57 77.02 62.31 49.11
C LYS A 57 77.23 62.87 47.71
N ASP A 58 76.19 63.49 47.15
CA ASP A 58 76.13 63.94 45.76
C ASP A 58 76.22 65.48 45.61
N SER A 59 76.40 66.24 46.72
CA SER A 59 76.61 67.69 46.66
C SER A 59 77.61 68.17 47.71
N THR A 60 78.23 69.34 47.48
CA THR A 60 79.11 69.99 48.47
C THR A 60 78.36 70.62 49.64
N ASP A 61 77.03 70.54 49.64
CA ASP A 61 76.19 71.24 50.60
C ASP A 61 76.10 70.49 51.94
N ASN A 62 76.12 71.27 53.01
CA ASN A 62 75.90 70.77 54.35
C ASN A 62 74.43 70.96 54.72
N ILE A 63 73.73 69.87 55.03
CA ILE A 63 72.31 69.89 55.38
C ILE A 63 72.15 69.38 56.82
N CYS A 64 71.27 70.00 57.60
CA CYS A 64 70.97 69.52 58.95
C CYS A 64 70.12 68.25 58.89
N VAL A 65 70.14 67.47 59.97
CA VAL A 65 69.41 66.19 60.04
C VAL A 65 67.91 66.35 59.77
N ASP A 66 67.29 67.44 60.22
CA ASP A 66 65.86 67.67 60.03
C ASP A 66 65.52 67.98 58.58
N CYS A 67 66.30 68.85 57.91
CA CYS A 67 66.12 69.13 56.49
C CYS A 67 66.37 67.89 55.62
N PHE A 68 67.35 67.05 55.98
CA PHE A 68 67.61 65.78 55.31
C PHE A 68 66.44 64.79 55.46
N LYS A 69 65.87 64.68 56.67
CA LYS A 69 64.66 63.86 56.91
C LYS A 69 63.46 64.37 56.11
N ILE A 70 63.26 65.69 56.04
CA ILE A 70 62.19 66.30 55.24
C ILE A 70 62.39 65.97 53.77
N GLN A 71 63.61 66.11 53.25
CA GLN A 71 63.93 65.78 51.85
C GLN A 71 63.62 64.32 51.52
N ILE A 72 64.15 63.36 52.31
CA ILE A 72 63.86 61.93 52.13
C ILE A 72 62.36 61.68 52.18
N LYS A 73 61.67 62.25 53.18
CA LYS A 73 60.22 62.07 53.31
C LYS A 73 59.48 62.56 52.06
N THR A 74 59.84 63.71 51.51
CA THR A 74 59.22 64.24 50.29
C THR A 74 59.49 63.35 49.08
N GLU A 75 60.74 62.89 48.90
CA GLU A 75 61.12 61.98 47.81
C GLU A 75 60.36 60.64 47.91
N THR A 76 60.35 60.02 49.09
CA THR A 76 59.61 58.77 49.33
C THR A 76 58.10 58.95 49.14
N MET A 77 57.52 60.07 49.62
CA MET A 77 56.09 60.33 49.43
C MET A 77 55.74 60.52 47.94
N SER A 78 56.61 61.18 47.16
CA SER A 78 56.40 61.35 45.73
C SER A 78 56.50 60.04 44.95
N GLU A 79 57.42 59.16 45.32
CA GLU A 79 57.54 57.82 44.75
C GLU A 79 56.31 56.96 45.08
N LEU A 80 55.91 56.93 46.35
CA LEU A 80 54.69 56.23 46.79
C LEU A 80 53.43 56.76 46.10
N GLU A 81 53.31 58.07 45.90
CA GLU A 81 52.16 58.66 45.20
C GLU A 81 52.12 58.23 43.72
N ARG A 82 53.29 58.12 43.07
CA ARG A 82 53.39 57.60 41.70
C ARG A 82 52.97 56.13 41.62
N GLU A 83 53.46 55.29 42.52
CA GLU A 83 53.08 53.87 42.59
C GLU A 83 51.59 53.70 42.89
N LEU A 84 51.04 54.48 43.84
CA LEU A 84 49.62 54.44 44.15
C LEU A 84 48.75 54.83 42.94
N ASN A 85 49.19 55.80 42.14
CA ASN A 85 48.47 56.17 40.93
C ASN A 85 48.56 55.07 39.87
N ALA A 86 49.73 54.45 39.66
CA ALA A 86 49.88 53.32 38.76
C ALA A 86 48.97 52.14 39.17
N TYR A 87 48.94 51.78 40.46
CA TYR A 87 48.04 50.73 40.95
C TYR A 87 46.56 51.08 40.81
N ARG A 88 46.18 52.36 40.94
CA ARG A 88 44.80 52.79 40.69
C ARG A 88 44.42 52.62 39.22
N ASP A 89 45.32 52.95 38.31
CA ASP A 89 45.11 52.78 36.87
C ASP A 89 44.98 51.29 36.52
N ASP A 90 45.88 50.44 37.04
CA ASP A 90 45.82 48.98 36.87
C ASP A 90 44.51 48.39 37.41
N ILE A 91 44.05 48.84 38.58
CA ILE A 91 42.77 48.40 39.16
C ILE A 91 41.60 48.85 38.27
N SER A 92 41.66 50.06 37.74
CA SER A 92 40.63 50.59 36.82
C SER A 92 40.56 49.75 35.56
N GLU A 93 41.71 49.50 34.92
CA GLU A 93 41.81 48.68 33.71
C GLU A 93 41.27 47.26 33.95
N ASN A 94 41.75 46.58 35.00
CA ASN A 94 41.28 45.25 35.39
C ASN A 94 39.77 45.22 35.65
N ASN A 95 39.19 46.25 36.26
CA ASN A 95 37.75 46.34 36.47
C ASN A 95 36.97 46.49 35.15
N THR A 96 37.51 47.25 34.19
CA THR A 96 36.90 47.35 32.86
C THR A 96 36.98 46.02 32.10
N GLU A 97 38.12 45.34 32.14
CA GLU A 97 38.30 44.03 31.49
C GLU A 97 37.39 42.97 32.11
N LYS A 98 37.34 42.90 33.44
CA LYS A 98 36.42 42.02 34.18
C LYS A 98 34.95 42.27 33.78
N SER A 99 34.57 43.51 33.55
CA SER A 99 33.21 43.87 33.13
C SER A 99 32.93 43.40 31.70
N LYS A 100 33.90 43.55 30.78
CA LYS A 100 33.81 43.02 29.41
C LYS A 100 33.67 41.49 29.41
N ILE A 101 34.53 40.80 30.14
CA ILE A 101 34.50 39.32 30.25
C ILE A 101 33.15 38.84 30.80
N LYS A 102 32.58 39.54 31.81
CA LYS A 102 31.27 39.19 32.35
C LYS A 102 30.14 39.33 31.32
N GLU A 103 30.16 40.39 30.50
CA GLU A 103 29.15 40.57 29.47
C GLU A 103 29.31 39.52 28.35
N ASP A 104 30.55 39.23 27.94
CA ASP A 104 30.83 38.17 26.97
C ASP A 104 30.36 36.79 27.46
N LEU A 105 30.60 36.47 28.74
CA LEU A 105 30.11 35.25 29.36
C LEU A 105 28.58 35.18 29.34
N LYS A 106 27.90 36.30 29.63
CA LYS A 106 26.44 36.38 29.61
C LYS A 106 25.89 36.16 28.19
N ILE A 107 26.52 36.76 27.17
CA ILE A 107 26.16 36.58 25.76
C ILE A 107 26.37 35.13 25.35
N LYS A 108 27.55 34.56 25.61
CA LYS A 108 27.87 33.17 25.26
C LYS A 108 26.94 32.18 25.97
N THR A 109 26.62 32.41 27.24
CA THR A 109 25.67 31.56 27.99
C THR A 109 24.28 31.58 27.36
N LYS A 110 23.77 32.76 26.98
CA LYS A 110 22.49 32.88 26.26
C LYS A 110 22.51 32.14 24.91
N ILE A 111 23.62 32.20 24.19
CA ILE A 111 23.79 31.47 22.94
C ILE A 111 23.75 29.97 23.23
N ILE A 112 24.56 29.46 24.17
CA ILE A 112 24.57 28.04 24.55
C ILE A 112 23.16 27.55 24.90
N GLN A 113 22.40 28.32 25.68
CA GLN A 113 21.02 27.97 26.02
C GLN A 113 20.12 27.85 24.79
N LYS A 114 20.14 28.84 23.89
CA LYS A 114 19.36 28.80 22.64
C LYS A 114 19.71 27.60 21.77
N TRP A 115 21.00 27.29 21.65
CA TRP A 115 21.46 26.14 20.86
C TRP A 115 21.06 24.81 21.52
N SER A 116 21.12 24.72 22.85
CA SER A 116 20.65 23.54 23.58
C SER A 116 19.14 23.31 23.40
N GLU A 117 18.33 24.36 23.42
CA GLU A 117 16.89 24.29 23.16
C GLU A 117 16.63 23.84 21.71
N SER A 118 17.34 24.44 20.76
CA SER A 118 17.24 24.08 19.33
C SER A 118 17.63 22.62 19.05
N ILE A 119 18.69 22.11 19.67
CA ILE A 119 19.11 20.70 19.56
C ILE A 119 18.00 19.78 20.10
N LYS A 120 17.48 20.08 21.29
CA LYS A 120 16.42 19.27 21.91
C LYS A 120 15.14 19.24 21.06
N ASP A 121 14.77 20.37 20.46
CA ASP A 121 13.63 20.43 19.55
C ASP A 121 13.86 19.61 18.28
N ASN A 122 15.06 19.69 17.70
CA ASN A 122 15.42 18.89 16.53
C ASN A 122 15.44 17.39 16.85
N GLU A 123 16.01 16.98 17.99
CA GLU A 123 15.98 15.58 18.45
C GLU A 123 14.55 15.07 18.57
N ASN A 124 13.66 15.84 19.19
CA ASN A 124 12.24 15.50 19.29
C ASN A 124 11.55 15.37 17.92
N GLN A 125 11.85 16.27 16.98
CA GLN A 125 11.32 16.21 15.62
C GLN A 125 11.82 14.96 14.88
N HIS A 126 13.11 14.65 15.00
CA HIS A 126 13.70 13.46 14.39
C HIS A 126 13.12 12.18 14.97
N MET A 127 12.99 12.08 16.30
CA MET A 127 12.37 10.91 16.96
C MET A 127 10.92 10.70 16.50
N LYS A 128 10.13 11.78 16.39
CA LYS A 128 8.76 11.69 15.83
C LYS A 128 8.77 11.20 14.39
N ARG A 129 9.70 11.68 13.58
CA ARG A 129 9.80 11.29 12.17
C ARG A 129 10.25 9.83 12.01
N ILE A 130 11.17 9.36 12.85
CA ILE A 130 11.59 7.96 12.90
C ILE A 130 10.37 7.08 13.24
N ALA A 131 9.64 7.39 14.30
CA ALA A 131 8.45 6.62 14.68
C ALA A 131 7.38 6.58 13.58
N GLN A 132 7.17 7.70 12.86
CA GLN A 132 6.26 7.73 11.71
C GLN A 132 6.75 6.86 10.54
N LEU A 133 8.05 6.83 10.27
CA LEU A 133 8.62 5.99 9.22
C LEU A 133 8.52 4.51 9.59
N GLU A 134 8.80 4.14 10.83
CA GLU A 134 8.63 2.78 11.34
C GLU A 134 7.18 2.31 11.21
N GLN A 135 6.22 3.18 11.56
CA GLN A 135 4.80 2.89 11.37
C GLN A 135 4.45 2.65 9.91
N LYS A 136 4.95 3.49 8.99
CA LYS A 136 4.73 3.31 7.54
C LYS A 136 5.36 2.03 7.01
N ILE A 137 6.58 1.70 7.43
CA ILE A 137 7.25 0.45 7.05
C ILE A 137 6.44 -0.75 7.51
N ASN A 138 5.91 -0.73 8.74
CA ASN A 138 5.07 -1.80 9.26
C ASN A 138 3.76 -1.94 8.47
N GLN A 139 3.12 -0.82 8.12
CA GLN A 139 1.91 -0.82 7.29
C GLN A 139 2.16 -1.40 5.90
N GLU A 140 3.22 -0.96 5.22
CA GLU A 140 3.59 -1.50 3.90
C GLU A 140 3.96 -2.98 3.97
N THR A 141 4.65 -3.40 5.03
CA THR A 141 4.99 -4.82 5.24
C THR A 141 3.71 -5.66 5.40
N GLN A 142 2.73 -5.18 6.17
CA GLN A 142 1.45 -5.86 6.31
C GLN A 142 0.69 -5.94 4.98
N ILE A 143 0.61 -4.82 4.24
CA ILE A 143 -0.03 -4.78 2.91
C ILE A 143 0.64 -5.80 1.98
N ASN A 144 1.97 -5.84 1.95
CA ASN A 144 2.72 -6.77 1.12
C ASN A 144 2.44 -8.23 1.53
N CYS A 145 2.40 -8.55 2.83
CA CYS A 145 2.02 -9.88 3.29
C CYS A 145 0.62 -10.30 2.84
N TYR A 146 -0.36 -9.39 2.91
CA TYR A 146 -1.70 -9.64 2.39
C TYR A 146 -1.70 -9.87 0.88
N ALA A 147 -0.99 -9.03 0.12
CA ALA A 147 -0.89 -9.17 -1.33
C ALA A 147 -0.24 -10.50 -1.73
N CYS A 148 0.83 -10.93 -1.06
CA CYS A 148 1.44 -12.24 -1.27
C CYS A 148 0.44 -13.39 -1.01
N SER A 149 -0.30 -13.32 0.10
CA SER A 149 -1.32 -14.33 0.41
C SER A 149 -2.44 -14.37 -0.63
N GLU A 150 -2.81 -13.22 -1.19
CA GLU A 150 -3.82 -13.13 -2.24
C GLU A 150 -3.32 -13.70 -3.56
N ILE A 151 -2.04 -13.44 -3.91
CA ILE A 151 -1.37 -14.07 -5.05
C ILE A 151 -1.38 -15.60 -4.91
N ASP A 152 -0.98 -16.14 -3.77
CA ASP A 152 -0.98 -17.59 -3.52
C ASP A 152 -2.38 -18.21 -3.72
N SER A 153 -3.42 -17.51 -3.24
CA SER A 153 -4.82 -17.90 -3.41
C SER A 153 -5.28 -17.89 -4.88
N LEU A 154 -4.89 -16.85 -5.62
CA LEU A 154 -5.18 -16.73 -7.04
C LEU A 154 -4.45 -17.80 -7.87
N GLU A 155 -3.20 -18.11 -7.52
CA GLU A 155 -2.44 -19.20 -8.15
C GLU A 155 -3.11 -20.57 -7.93
N ALA A 156 -3.57 -20.85 -6.70
CA ALA A 156 -4.31 -22.06 -6.40
C ALA A 156 -5.62 -22.14 -7.20
N THR A 157 -6.35 -21.03 -7.30
CA THR A 157 -7.59 -20.94 -8.07
C THR A 157 -7.33 -21.15 -9.57
N LEU A 158 -6.27 -20.54 -10.11
CA LEU A 158 -5.86 -20.71 -11.50
C LEU A 158 -5.50 -22.17 -11.80
N LYS A 159 -4.76 -22.82 -10.90
CA LYS A 159 -4.42 -24.24 -11.04
C LYS A 159 -5.66 -25.12 -11.08
N ASN A 160 -6.62 -24.88 -10.19
CA ASN A 160 -7.90 -25.60 -10.18
C ASN A 160 -8.71 -25.37 -11.46
N SER A 161 -8.74 -24.14 -11.96
CA SER A 161 -9.41 -23.79 -13.21
C SER A 161 -8.80 -24.53 -14.41
N LYS A 162 -7.47 -24.59 -14.51
CA LYS A 162 -6.77 -25.35 -15.56
C LYS A 162 -7.09 -26.84 -15.51
N LEU A 163 -7.10 -27.44 -14.32
CA LEU A 163 -7.49 -28.84 -14.15
C LEU A 163 -8.93 -29.10 -14.59
N ALA A 164 -9.86 -28.19 -14.24
CA ALA A 164 -11.24 -28.28 -14.69
C ALA A 164 -11.35 -28.17 -16.22
N GLU A 165 -10.62 -27.25 -16.83
CA GLU A 165 -10.57 -27.10 -18.29
C GLU A 165 -10.08 -28.38 -18.99
N GLU A 166 -9.02 -29.01 -18.47
CA GLU A 166 -8.50 -30.28 -19.00
C GLU A 166 -9.53 -31.41 -18.87
N MET A 167 -10.24 -31.50 -17.75
CA MET A 167 -11.32 -32.48 -17.57
C MET A 167 -12.45 -32.26 -18.58
N TRP A 168 -12.86 -31.01 -18.79
CA TRP A 168 -13.89 -30.67 -19.77
C TRP A 168 -13.44 -30.96 -21.21
N LYS A 169 -12.19 -30.66 -21.56
CA LYS A 169 -11.60 -31.02 -22.86
C LYS A 169 -11.66 -32.52 -23.11
N LYS A 170 -11.29 -33.35 -22.12
CA LYS A 170 -11.40 -34.81 -22.22
C LYS A 170 -12.85 -35.26 -22.42
N LYS A 171 -13.77 -34.74 -21.61
CA LYS A 171 -15.20 -35.06 -21.70
C LYS A 171 -15.80 -34.68 -23.06
N LEU A 172 -15.38 -33.54 -23.60
CA LEU A 172 -15.83 -33.06 -24.91
C LEU A 172 -15.32 -33.96 -26.04
N SER A 173 -14.07 -34.44 -25.95
CA SER A 173 -13.53 -35.45 -26.87
C SER A 173 -14.35 -36.74 -26.84
N THR A 174 -14.68 -37.25 -25.64
CA THR A 174 -15.50 -38.45 -25.48
C THR A 174 -16.89 -38.27 -26.08
N PHE A 175 -17.56 -37.13 -25.83
CA PHE A 175 -18.85 -36.86 -26.45
C PHE A 175 -18.77 -36.75 -27.98
N GLN A 176 -17.66 -36.24 -28.51
CA GLN A 176 -17.48 -36.14 -29.95
C GLN A 176 -17.30 -37.51 -30.60
N GLU A 177 -16.62 -38.45 -29.94
CA GLU A 177 -16.55 -39.86 -30.32
C GLU A 177 -17.94 -40.53 -30.26
N GLU A 178 -18.67 -40.36 -29.16
CA GLU A 178 -20.03 -40.91 -29.00
C GLU A 178 -21.00 -40.38 -30.07
N ILE A 179 -20.94 -39.08 -30.39
CA ILE A 179 -21.76 -38.48 -31.46
C ILE A 179 -21.42 -39.11 -32.81
N SER A 180 -20.13 -39.32 -33.11
CA SER A 180 -19.70 -39.94 -34.36
C SER A 180 -20.22 -41.37 -34.47
N GLU A 181 -20.11 -42.17 -33.40
CA GLU A 181 -20.60 -43.55 -33.36
C GLU A 181 -22.12 -43.59 -33.55
N LYS A 182 -22.86 -42.73 -32.82
CA LYS A 182 -24.32 -42.65 -32.95
C LYS A 182 -24.78 -42.19 -34.33
N SER A 183 -24.06 -41.24 -34.94
CA SER A 183 -24.35 -40.80 -36.32
C SER A 183 -24.24 -41.98 -37.29
N GLN A 184 -23.18 -42.78 -37.18
CA GLN A 184 -22.98 -43.94 -38.04
C GLN A 184 -24.09 -45.00 -37.86
N ILE A 185 -24.53 -45.23 -36.62
CA ILE A 185 -25.67 -46.12 -36.35
C ILE A 185 -26.94 -45.60 -37.01
N VAL A 186 -27.23 -44.30 -36.88
CA VAL A 186 -28.41 -43.68 -37.50
C VAL A 186 -28.37 -43.81 -39.03
N ASP A 187 -27.20 -43.58 -39.64
CA ASP A 187 -27.04 -43.71 -41.09
C ASP A 187 -27.29 -45.16 -41.56
N ASN A 188 -26.75 -46.15 -40.83
CA ASN A 188 -26.99 -47.58 -41.12
C ASN A 188 -28.47 -47.97 -40.96
N GLU A 189 -29.13 -47.51 -39.90
CA GLU A 189 -30.55 -47.78 -39.67
C GLU A 189 -31.42 -47.14 -40.76
N LYS A 190 -31.03 -45.95 -41.23
CA LYS A 190 -31.71 -45.29 -42.35
C LYS A 190 -31.57 -46.08 -43.65
N GLU A 191 -30.38 -46.59 -43.95
CA GLU A 191 -30.17 -47.46 -45.12
C GLU A 191 -31.00 -48.75 -45.02
N ASN A 192 -31.10 -49.35 -43.83
CA ASN A 192 -31.95 -50.53 -43.58
C ASN A 192 -33.44 -50.19 -43.76
N GLN A 193 -33.87 -49.03 -43.27
CA GLN A 193 -35.24 -48.56 -43.44
C GLN A 193 -35.58 -48.37 -44.93
N ASP A 194 -34.66 -47.79 -45.70
CA ASP A 194 -34.83 -47.60 -47.14
C ASP A 194 -34.96 -48.96 -47.86
N LYS A 195 -34.11 -49.94 -47.53
CA LYS A 195 -34.20 -51.33 -48.06
C LYS A 195 -35.53 -52.00 -47.76
N LEU A 196 -35.98 -51.94 -46.51
CA LEU A 196 -37.27 -52.51 -46.09
C LEU A 196 -38.45 -51.82 -46.77
N SER A 197 -38.35 -50.50 -46.96
CA SER A 197 -39.36 -49.72 -47.69
C SER A 197 -39.44 -50.17 -49.16
N ASP A 198 -38.30 -50.39 -49.81
CA ASP A 198 -38.24 -50.93 -51.17
C ASP A 198 -38.83 -52.34 -51.26
N GLU A 199 -38.51 -53.22 -50.30
CA GLU A 199 -39.05 -54.58 -50.23
C GLU A 199 -40.58 -54.57 -50.04
N ILE A 200 -41.10 -53.71 -49.15
CA ILE A 200 -42.55 -53.51 -48.98
C ILE A 200 -43.20 -53.03 -50.29
N ASN A 201 -42.55 -52.11 -51.01
CA ASN A 201 -43.07 -51.62 -52.28
C ASN A 201 -43.10 -52.72 -53.35
N GLU A 202 -42.06 -53.55 -53.42
CA GLU A 202 -41.99 -54.69 -54.33
C GLU A 202 -43.10 -55.71 -54.02
N LEU A 203 -43.25 -56.10 -52.75
CA LEU A 203 -44.31 -57.01 -52.31
C LEU A 203 -45.70 -56.45 -52.63
N ASN A 204 -45.92 -55.15 -52.42
CA ASN A 204 -47.17 -54.49 -52.78
C ASN A 204 -47.44 -54.50 -54.30
N GLN A 205 -46.41 -54.33 -55.14
CA GLN A 205 -46.55 -54.46 -56.59
C GLN A 205 -46.88 -55.89 -57.00
N GLN A 206 -46.21 -56.87 -56.40
CA GLN A 206 -46.52 -58.29 -56.62
C GLN A 206 -47.98 -58.57 -56.27
N ILE A 207 -48.47 -58.15 -55.10
CA ILE A 207 -49.88 -58.33 -54.70
C ILE A 207 -50.84 -57.69 -55.71
N LYS A 208 -50.55 -56.49 -56.23
CA LYS A 208 -51.41 -55.83 -57.25
C LYS A 208 -51.51 -56.63 -58.56
N SER A 209 -50.53 -57.46 -58.88
CA SER A 209 -50.55 -58.33 -60.06
C SER A 209 -51.43 -59.58 -59.90
N TYR A 210 -51.85 -59.90 -58.66
CA TYR A 210 -52.72 -61.02 -58.36
C TYR A 210 -54.14 -60.55 -58.01
N ILE A 211 -55.16 -61.14 -58.64
CA ILE A 211 -56.56 -60.94 -58.23
C ILE A 211 -56.92 -62.08 -57.28
N PRO A 212 -57.26 -61.81 -56.01
CA PRO A 212 -57.63 -62.87 -55.07
C PRO A 212 -58.83 -63.65 -55.60
N TYR A 213 -58.67 -64.97 -55.74
CA TYR A 213 -59.72 -65.84 -56.27
C TYR A 213 -61.05 -65.72 -55.50
N GLY A 214 -60.99 -65.44 -54.18
CA GLY A 214 -62.18 -65.18 -53.37
C GLY A 214 -63.02 -64.00 -53.88
N ARG A 215 -62.38 -62.89 -54.29
CA ARG A 215 -63.06 -61.73 -54.87
C ARG A 215 -63.57 -62.01 -56.29
N LEU A 216 -62.79 -62.73 -57.09
CA LEU A 216 -63.20 -63.13 -58.44
C LEU A 216 -64.42 -64.08 -58.40
N ARG A 217 -64.45 -65.00 -57.43
CA ARG A 217 -65.54 -65.96 -57.24
C ARG A 217 -66.86 -65.29 -56.84
N SER A 218 -66.83 -64.21 -56.03
CA SER A 218 -68.06 -63.54 -55.60
C SER A 218 -68.77 -62.76 -56.71
N VAL A 219 -68.06 -62.42 -57.79
CA VAL A 219 -68.59 -61.62 -58.91
C VAL A 219 -68.81 -62.44 -60.19
N THR A 220 -68.39 -63.71 -60.23
CA THR A 220 -68.54 -64.59 -61.39
C THR A 220 -69.71 -65.55 -61.20
N CYS A 221 -70.45 -65.85 -62.27
CA CYS A 221 -71.51 -66.85 -62.20
C CYS A 221 -70.92 -68.25 -61.89
N ASN A 222 -71.74 -69.16 -61.34
CA ASN A 222 -71.27 -70.46 -60.85
C ASN A 222 -70.54 -71.30 -61.91
N ASP A 223 -70.95 -71.23 -63.17
CA ASP A 223 -70.33 -72.02 -64.24
C ASP A 223 -68.98 -71.42 -64.68
N CYS A 224 -68.89 -70.09 -64.76
CA CYS A 224 -67.62 -69.39 -64.97
C CYS A 224 -66.65 -69.61 -63.80
N ALA A 225 -67.12 -69.55 -62.56
CA ALA A 225 -66.30 -69.81 -61.37
C ALA A 225 -65.73 -71.24 -61.37
N LYS A 226 -66.51 -72.24 -61.80
CA LYS A 226 -66.03 -73.63 -61.97
C LYS A 226 -65.01 -73.76 -63.09
N LYS A 227 -65.19 -73.04 -64.21
CA LYS A 227 -64.25 -73.04 -65.34
C LYS A 227 -62.93 -72.40 -64.94
N ILE A 228 -62.96 -71.21 -64.35
CA ILE A 228 -61.79 -70.51 -63.80
C ILE A 228 -61.06 -71.39 -62.77
N LYS A 229 -61.78 -72.04 -61.85
CA LYS A 229 -61.19 -72.97 -60.86
C LYS A 229 -60.48 -74.15 -61.49
N ARG A 230 -60.98 -74.67 -62.62
CA ARG A 230 -60.37 -75.80 -63.33
C ARG A 230 -59.18 -75.36 -64.16
N THR A 231 -59.31 -74.25 -64.87
CA THR A 231 -58.28 -73.73 -65.78
C THR A 231 -57.07 -73.18 -65.03
N PHE A 232 -57.29 -72.45 -63.94
CA PHE A 232 -56.24 -71.78 -63.16
C PHE A 232 -56.01 -72.46 -61.80
N ARG A 233 -56.23 -73.77 -61.73
CA ARG A 233 -56.24 -74.52 -60.46
C ARG A 233 -54.91 -74.39 -59.74
N ASP A 234 -53.82 -74.53 -60.48
CA ASP A 234 -52.47 -74.61 -59.92
C ASP A 234 -51.99 -73.22 -59.51
N GLU A 235 -52.35 -72.19 -60.26
CA GLU A 235 -52.10 -70.78 -59.97
C GLU A 235 -52.87 -70.32 -58.72
N ILE A 236 -54.14 -70.72 -58.57
CA ILE A 236 -54.94 -70.43 -57.37
C ILE A 236 -54.34 -71.12 -56.13
N ILE A 237 -53.87 -72.37 -56.26
CA ILE A 237 -53.19 -73.08 -55.15
C ILE A 237 -51.88 -72.38 -54.79
N SER A 238 -51.09 -72.00 -55.80
CA SER A 238 -49.81 -71.32 -55.61
C SER A 238 -49.98 -69.95 -54.94
N GLY A 239 -50.95 -69.14 -55.39
CA GLY A 239 -51.24 -67.83 -54.81
C GLY A 239 -51.72 -67.92 -53.35
N LEU A 240 -52.56 -68.91 -53.02
CA LEU A 240 -53.00 -69.12 -51.63
C LEU A 240 -51.86 -69.52 -50.68
N ARG A 241 -50.90 -70.32 -51.14
CA ARG A 241 -49.70 -70.65 -50.36
C ARG A 241 -48.79 -69.44 -50.14
N ALA A 242 -48.65 -68.58 -51.15
CA ALA A 242 -47.87 -67.34 -51.04
C ALA A 242 -48.48 -66.35 -50.02
N GLU A 243 -49.80 -66.33 -49.86
CA GLU A 243 -50.51 -65.58 -48.81
C GLU A 243 -50.44 -66.24 -47.41
N GLY A 244 -49.71 -67.35 -47.25
CA GLY A 244 -49.62 -68.10 -45.99
C GLY A 244 -50.90 -68.89 -45.63
N ARG A 245 -51.77 -69.18 -46.62
CA ARG A 245 -53.00 -69.95 -46.41
C ARG A 245 -52.81 -71.37 -46.96
N ASP A 246 -52.66 -72.33 -46.05
CA ASP A 246 -52.25 -73.70 -46.39
C ASP A 246 -53.31 -74.55 -47.09
N SER A 247 -54.56 -74.09 -47.24
CA SER A 247 -55.54 -74.84 -48.03
C SER A 247 -56.56 -74.01 -48.81
N LEU A 248 -56.79 -74.44 -50.06
CA LEU A 248 -57.89 -73.99 -50.92
C LEU A 248 -59.27 -74.27 -50.30
N ILE A 249 -59.33 -75.18 -49.32
CA ILE A 249 -60.53 -75.58 -48.59
C ILE A 249 -60.87 -74.55 -47.50
N GLU A 250 -59.89 -74.02 -46.76
CA GLU A 250 -60.12 -72.96 -45.77
C GLU A 250 -60.66 -71.67 -46.39
N SER A 251 -60.14 -71.25 -47.55
CA SER A 251 -60.65 -70.08 -48.27
C SER A 251 -62.11 -70.27 -48.71
N VAL A 252 -62.51 -71.50 -49.08
CA VAL A 252 -63.90 -71.84 -49.44
C VAL A 252 -64.81 -71.90 -48.20
N MET A 253 -64.31 -72.36 -47.06
CA MET A 253 -65.04 -72.43 -45.79
C MET A 253 -65.24 -71.04 -45.17
N ALA A 254 -64.24 -70.16 -45.20
CA ALA A 254 -64.35 -68.79 -44.71
C ALA A 254 -65.38 -67.96 -45.51
N ALA A 255 -65.47 -68.16 -46.83
CA ALA A 255 -66.48 -67.51 -47.66
C ALA A 255 -67.91 -68.03 -47.38
N LYS A 256 -68.06 -69.30 -46.99
CA LYS A 256 -69.35 -69.83 -46.53
C LYS A 256 -69.77 -69.24 -45.18
N ALA A 257 -68.82 -69.02 -44.27
CA ALA A 257 -69.10 -68.37 -42.98
C ALA A 257 -69.52 -66.89 -43.15
N SER A 258 -68.93 -66.16 -44.11
CA SER A 258 -69.27 -64.75 -44.39
C SER A 258 -70.68 -64.56 -44.98
N ILE A 259 -71.23 -65.55 -45.69
CA ILE A 259 -72.62 -65.47 -46.21
C ILE A 259 -73.64 -65.76 -45.09
N GLN A 260 -73.21 -66.35 -43.97
CA GLN A 260 -74.06 -66.67 -42.81
C GLN A 260 -74.09 -65.58 -41.73
N ALA A 261 -73.38 -64.46 -41.91
CA ALA A 261 -73.28 -63.37 -40.92
C ALA A 261 -74.17 -62.13 -41.20
N TYR A 262 -75.04 -62.17 -42.21
CA TYR A 262 -76.11 -61.16 -42.38
C TYR A 262 -77.49 -61.84 -42.34
N ALA A 263 -77.91 -62.22 -41.13
CA ALA A 263 -79.32 -62.40 -40.83
C ALA A 263 -79.90 -61.03 -40.41
N PRO A 264 -80.90 -60.49 -41.11
CA PRO A 264 -81.59 -59.29 -40.64
C PRO A 264 -82.51 -59.66 -39.46
N PRO A 265 -82.66 -58.81 -38.42
CA PRO A 265 -83.71 -59.00 -37.44
C PRO A 265 -85.08 -58.61 -38.02
N ASN A 266 -86.07 -59.45 -37.75
CA ASN A 266 -87.51 -59.23 -37.95
C ASN A 266 -87.97 -57.85 -37.45
N GLU A 267 -88.84 -57.16 -38.20
CA GLU A 267 -90.26 -57.00 -37.85
C GLU A 267 -91.08 -56.17 -38.87
N ALA A 268 -92.37 -56.52 -38.91
CA ALA A 268 -93.54 -55.75 -39.39
C ALA A 268 -93.91 -55.67 -40.90
N SER A 269 -94.94 -56.46 -41.24
CA SER A 269 -96.18 -56.05 -41.92
C SER A 269 -96.13 -55.28 -43.26
N SER A 270 -96.49 -55.95 -44.36
CA SER A 270 -97.78 -55.77 -45.08
C SER A 270 -97.70 -56.25 -46.54
N GLU A 271 -98.71 -57.05 -46.90
CA GLU A 271 -99.37 -57.19 -48.21
C GLU A 271 -98.64 -56.79 -49.51
N LYS A 272 -98.42 -57.73 -50.45
CA LYS A 272 -99.31 -58.02 -51.61
C LYS A 272 -98.69 -59.02 -52.59
N LYS A 273 -99.58 -59.84 -53.16
CA LYS A 273 -99.38 -60.87 -54.19
C LYS A 273 -98.78 -60.34 -55.49
N TRP A 274 -97.95 -61.14 -56.18
CA TRP A 274 -98.26 -61.56 -57.56
C TRP A 274 -97.47 -62.81 -58.01
N ASN A 275 -98.05 -63.50 -58.99
CA ASN A 275 -97.84 -64.89 -59.43
C ASN A 275 -96.78 -64.98 -60.56
N PRO A 276 -96.15 -66.15 -60.82
CA PRO A 276 -95.13 -66.31 -61.86
C PRO A 276 -95.71 -66.92 -63.15
N GLU A 277 -95.44 -66.32 -64.31
CA GLU A 277 -95.56 -66.96 -65.63
C GLU A 277 -94.26 -66.71 -66.44
N GLU A 278 -93.51 -67.80 -66.64
CA GLU A 278 -92.64 -68.15 -67.79
C GLU A 278 -91.50 -67.19 -68.25
N PRO A 279 -90.63 -67.61 -69.20
CA PRO A 279 -89.71 -68.74 -69.11
C PRO A 279 -88.25 -68.33 -69.37
N ARG A 280 -87.36 -69.32 -69.27
CA ARG A 280 -85.90 -69.25 -69.42
C ARG A 280 -85.46 -68.72 -70.79
N GLU A 281 -84.56 -67.74 -70.79
CA GLU A 281 -83.69 -67.44 -71.94
C GLU A 281 -82.25 -67.90 -71.66
N ALA A 282 -81.72 -68.67 -72.60
CA ALA A 282 -80.35 -69.17 -72.60
C ALA A 282 -79.38 -68.01 -72.89
N CYS A 283 -78.38 -67.83 -72.03
CA CYS A 283 -77.32 -66.86 -72.27
C CYS A 283 -76.15 -67.54 -73.01
N HIS A 284 -75.96 -67.16 -74.27
CA HIS A 284 -74.74 -67.41 -75.02
C HIS A 284 -73.69 -66.37 -74.63
N CYS A 285 -72.56 -66.80 -74.06
CA CYS A 285 -71.35 -65.99 -74.00
C CYS A 285 -70.16 -66.82 -74.50
N ILE A 286 -69.68 -66.43 -75.67
CA ILE A 286 -68.39 -66.82 -76.23
C ILE A 286 -67.32 -66.07 -75.42
N ILE A 287 -66.28 -66.77 -74.98
CA ILE A 287 -65.08 -66.15 -74.43
C ILE A 287 -63.93 -66.58 -75.35
N THR A 288 -63.46 -65.62 -76.14
CA THR A 288 -62.07 -65.47 -76.61
C THR A 288 -61.21 -64.96 -75.46
#